data_AF-A0A843EMC8-F1
#
_entry.id   AF-A0A843EMC8-F1
#
_cell.length_a   1.000
_cell.length_b   1.000
_cell.length_c   1.000
_cell.angle_alpha   90.00
_cell.angle_beta   90.00
_cell.angle_gamma   90.00
#
_symmetry.space_group_name_H-M   'P 1'
#
loop_
_entity.id
_entity.type
_entity.pdbx_description
1 polymer ?
#
loop_
_entity_poly.entity_id
_entity_poly.type
_entity_poly.pdbx_seq_one_letter_code
_entity_poly.pdbx_strand_id
1 'polypeptide(L)'
;RMDRKTIHPQDTMTSIVYLTNKKNGKVYAYINEKVYDKPSGKYVYRRRCIGHVNPDTGTIDENRPKERKDSPSVISVGTDMYLMRIADECGLSQSLRIAFPKDWTLILTCAMYLIAEKAPLSQMTPWTESNRTPYGEPVTVGTIETLLSEIDSEAEEAFMRIWRKRVPDKEIVTVVTNYERYSEKDSSGSIVITGMQNVPS
;
A
#
# COMPACT_ATOMS: atom_id res chain seq x y z
N ARG A 1 -23.50 -42.80 -12.29
CA ARG A 1 -22.32 -41.90 -12.20
C ARG A 1 -22.28 -41.13 -13.52
N MET A 2 -22.90 -39.95 -13.57
CA MET A 2 -22.88 -39.05 -14.74
C MET A 2 -22.92 -37.60 -14.25
N ASP A 3 -22.16 -36.77 -14.94
CA ASP A 3 -21.47 -35.59 -14.44
C ASP A 3 -22.36 -34.38 -14.09
N ARG A 4 -22.09 -33.79 -12.92
CA ARG A 4 -22.42 -32.39 -12.66
C ARG A 4 -21.49 -31.52 -13.50
N LYS A 5 -21.97 -31.05 -14.65
CA LYS A 5 -21.36 -29.88 -15.30
C LYS A 5 -21.75 -28.64 -14.51
N THR A 6 -20.90 -28.27 -13.56
CA THR A 6 -20.90 -26.96 -12.92
C THR A 6 -20.47 -25.94 -13.96
N ILE A 7 -21.43 -25.26 -14.59
CA ILE A 7 -21.16 -24.11 -15.44
C ILE A 7 -21.04 -22.90 -14.51
N HIS A 8 -19.84 -22.31 -14.42
CA HIS A 8 -19.62 -21.02 -13.77
C HIS A 8 -19.68 -19.88 -14.82
N PRO A 9 -20.05 -18.65 -14.40
CA PRO A 9 -21.03 -17.82 -15.10
C PRO A 9 -20.38 -16.67 -15.89
N GLN A 10 -20.88 -16.43 -17.11
CA GLN A 10 -20.62 -15.20 -17.87
C GLN A 10 -21.89 -14.43 -18.26
N ASP A 11 -22.99 -14.60 -17.52
CA ASP A 11 -24.17 -13.75 -17.70
C ASP A 11 -24.13 -12.55 -16.75
N THR A 12 -23.29 -11.56 -17.07
CA THR A 12 -23.41 -10.23 -16.46
C THR A 12 -24.57 -9.49 -17.11
N MET A 13 -25.80 -9.78 -16.67
CA MET A 13 -26.95 -8.98 -17.08
C MET A 13 -26.82 -7.56 -16.51
N THR A 14 -26.42 -6.66 -17.40
CA THR A 14 -26.25 -5.24 -17.12
C THR A 14 -27.47 -4.51 -17.66
N SER A 15 -28.15 -3.75 -16.82
CA SER A 15 -29.36 -2.99 -17.20
C SER A 15 -29.17 -1.51 -16.92
N ILE A 16 -29.84 -0.64 -17.68
CA ILE A 16 -29.89 0.79 -17.39
C ILE A 16 -31.14 1.07 -16.55
N VAL A 17 -30.97 1.77 -15.43
CA VAL A 17 -32.06 2.19 -14.54
C VAL A 17 -32.06 3.71 -14.42
N TYR A 18 -33.24 4.31 -14.47
CA TYR A 18 -33.44 5.74 -14.33
C TYR A 18 -33.96 6.07 -12.94
N LEU A 19 -33.31 7.03 -12.27
CA LEU A 19 -33.68 7.47 -10.94
C LEU A 19 -33.85 8.98 -10.89
N THR A 20 -35.02 9.43 -10.46
CA THR A 20 -35.31 10.85 -10.27
C THR A 20 -34.80 11.31 -8.92
N ASN A 21 -33.94 12.32 -8.92
CA ASN A 21 -33.50 12.99 -7.70
C ASN A 21 -34.65 13.85 -7.16
N LYS A 22 -35.22 13.42 -6.03
CA LYS A 22 -36.38 14.05 -5.39
C LYS A 22 -36.18 15.52 -5.00
N LYS A 23 -34.93 15.99 -4.83
CA LYS A 23 -34.63 17.36 -4.40
C LYS A 23 -34.65 18.37 -5.55
N ASN A 24 -34.24 17.96 -6.74
CA ASN A 24 -34.07 18.87 -7.89
C ASN A 24 -34.79 18.40 -9.16
N GLY A 25 -35.54 17.30 -9.10
CA GLY A 25 -36.30 16.76 -10.23
C GLY A 25 -35.46 16.12 -11.35
N LYS A 26 -34.12 16.17 -11.28
CA LYS A 26 -33.25 15.65 -12.34
C LYS A 26 -33.30 14.13 -12.41
N VAL A 27 -33.39 13.57 -13.60
CA VAL A 27 -33.34 12.12 -13.84
C VAL A 27 -31.91 11.71 -14.15
N TYR A 28 -31.41 10.70 -13.45
CA TYR A 28 -30.08 10.14 -13.64
C TYR A 28 -30.17 8.72 -14.17
N ALA A 29 -29.31 8.38 -15.12
CA ALA A 29 -29.18 7.05 -15.66
C ALA A 29 -28.04 6.29 -14.96
N TYR A 30 -28.29 5.05 -14.59
CA TYR A 30 -27.33 4.17 -13.92
C TYR A 30 -27.18 2.86 -14.66
N ILE A 31 -25.95 2.43 -14.86
CA ILE A 31 -25.63 1.03 -15.13
C ILE A 31 -25.87 0.24 -13.84
N ASN A 32 -26.66 -0.81 -13.90
CA ASN A 32 -27.02 -1.71 -12.80
C ASN A 32 -26.44 -3.10 -13.09
N GLU A 33 -25.35 -3.43 -12.40
CA GLU A 33 -24.58 -4.66 -12.57
C GLU A 33 -24.91 -5.64 -11.43
N LYS A 34 -25.30 -6.86 -11.79
CA LYS A 34 -25.52 -7.95 -10.82
C LYS A 34 -24.19 -8.65 -10.54
N VAL A 35 -23.67 -8.50 -9.32
CA VAL A 35 -22.39 -9.07 -8.87
C VAL A 35 -22.67 -10.12 -7.80
N TYR A 36 -22.00 -11.27 -7.88
CA TYR A 36 -22.05 -12.28 -6.82
C TYR A 36 -21.11 -11.88 -5.68
N ASP A 37 -21.67 -11.67 -4.49
CA ASP A 37 -20.92 -11.30 -3.30
C ASP A 37 -20.58 -12.56 -2.50
N LYS A 38 -19.33 -13.04 -2.64
CA LYS A 38 -18.84 -14.28 -2.01
C LYS A 38 -18.99 -14.28 -0.47
N PRO A 39 -18.72 -13.19 0.27
CA PRO A 39 -18.88 -13.15 1.73
C PRO A 39 -20.34 -13.34 2.18
N SER A 40 -21.30 -12.69 1.52
CA SER A 40 -22.72 -12.83 1.86
C SER A 40 -23.41 -14.03 1.20
N GLY A 41 -22.75 -14.68 0.23
CA GLY A 41 -23.28 -15.80 -0.54
C GLY A 41 -24.45 -15.42 -1.45
N LYS A 42 -24.68 -14.12 -1.68
CA LYS A 42 -25.86 -13.58 -2.39
C LYS A 42 -25.44 -12.74 -3.59
N TYR A 43 -26.34 -12.59 -4.55
CA TYR A 43 -26.17 -11.61 -5.62
C TYR A 43 -26.55 -10.22 -5.11
N VAL A 44 -25.68 -9.24 -5.32
CA VAL A 44 -25.89 -7.83 -5.03
C VAL A 44 -25.92 -7.02 -6.32
N TYR A 45 -26.62 -5.90 -6.31
CA TYR A 45 -26.68 -4.98 -7.44
C TYR A 45 -25.79 -3.77 -7.16
N ARG A 46 -24.78 -3.55 -8.00
CA ARG A 46 -23.94 -2.35 -7.96
C ARG A 46 -24.40 -1.39 -9.05
N ARG A 47 -24.60 -0.12 -8.67
CA ARG A 47 -25.03 0.93 -9.59
C ARG A 47 -23.92 1.93 -9.84
N ARG A 48 -23.65 2.24 -11.10
CA ARG A 48 -22.72 3.29 -11.55
C ARG A 48 -23.50 4.33 -12.34
N CYS A 49 -23.45 5.59 -11.90
CA CYS A 49 -24.08 6.68 -12.64
C CYS A 49 -23.35 6.87 -13.98
N ILE A 50 -24.09 6.83 -15.09
CA ILE A 50 -23.53 7.06 -16.44
C ILE A 50 -23.84 8.45 -16.97
N GLY A 51 -24.82 9.15 -16.39
CA GLY A 51 -25.14 10.51 -16.79
C GLY A 51 -26.48 10.98 -16.25
N HIS A 52 -26.89 12.15 -16.70
CA HIS A 52 -28.23 12.67 -16.46
C HIS A 52 -29.02 12.69 -17.75
N VAL A 53 -30.33 12.53 -17.66
CA VAL A 53 -31.21 12.56 -18.84
C VAL A 53 -31.51 14.00 -19.17
N ASN A 54 -31.24 14.38 -20.42
CA ASN A 54 -31.62 15.66 -20.96
C ASN A 54 -33.15 15.71 -21.15
N PRO A 55 -33.86 16.67 -20.54
CA PRO A 55 -35.32 16.71 -20.59
C PRO A 55 -35.88 17.00 -21.98
N ASP A 56 -35.11 17.69 -22.85
CA ASP A 56 -35.58 18.11 -24.17
C ASP A 56 -35.35 17.03 -25.23
N THR A 57 -34.24 16.27 -25.13
CA THR A 57 -33.85 15.27 -26.13
C THR A 57 -34.07 13.82 -25.66
N GLY A 58 -34.26 13.59 -24.36
CA GLY A 58 -34.34 12.24 -23.78
C GLY A 58 -33.03 11.45 -23.81
N THR A 59 -31.92 12.07 -24.24
CA THR A 59 -30.61 11.43 -24.30
C THR A 59 -29.93 11.43 -22.94
N ILE A 60 -29.02 10.48 -22.71
CA ILE A 60 -28.18 10.44 -21.52
C ILE A 60 -26.95 11.31 -21.79
N ASP A 61 -26.90 12.48 -21.15
CA ASP A 61 -25.73 13.34 -21.17
C ASP A 61 -24.73 12.84 -20.11
N GLU A 62 -23.60 12.33 -20.59
CA GLU A 62 -22.52 11.86 -19.72
C GLU A 62 -22.10 12.98 -18.76
N ASN A 63 -21.94 12.64 -17.48
CA ASN A 63 -21.32 13.59 -16.57
C ASN A 63 -19.87 13.77 -17.02
N ARG A 64 -19.55 14.95 -17.56
CA ARG A 64 -18.19 15.32 -17.95
C ARG A 64 -17.25 14.88 -16.83
N PRO A 65 -16.24 14.02 -17.09
CA PRO A 65 -15.29 13.64 -16.07
C PRO A 65 -14.72 14.94 -15.52
N LYS A 66 -14.72 15.10 -14.19
CA LYS A 66 -13.92 16.17 -13.59
C LYS A 66 -12.49 15.86 -14.02
N GLU A 67 -11.98 16.60 -15.00
CA GLU A 67 -10.56 16.70 -15.21
C GLU A 67 -9.98 17.04 -13.84
N ARG A 68 -9.27 16.06 -13.25
CA ARG A 68 -8.43 16.37 -12.10
C ARG A 68 -7.40 17.31 -12.68
N LYS A 69 -7.56 18.62 -12.44
CA LYS A 69 -6.49 19.57 -12.72
C LYS A 69 -5.26 19.03 -12.01
N ASP A 70 -4.20 18.75 -12.75
CA ASP A 70 -2.89 18.44 -12.18
C ASP A 70 -2.56 19.57 -11.23
N SER A 71 -2.78 19.30 -9.95
CA SER A 71 -2.48 20.21 -8.87
C SER A 71 -1.00 20.01 -8.60
N PRO A 72 -0.20 21.08 -8.44
CA PRO A 72 1.22 20.91 -8.14
C PRO A 72 1.37 19.99 -6.93
N SER A 73 2.11 18.90 -7.09
CA SER A 73 2.43 18.02 -5.98
C SER A 73 3.44 18.71 -5.08
N VAL A 74 3.18 18.69 -3.77
CA VAL A 74 4.11 19.20 -2.77
C VAL A 74 4.86 18.00 -2.22
N ILE A 75 6.19 18.03 -2.33
CA ILE A 75 7.08 17.01 -1.76
C ILE A 75 7.73 17.60 -0.52
N SER A 76 7.65 16.88 0.60
CA SER A 76 8.35 17.20 1.84
C SER A 76 9.83 16.78 1.74
N VAL A 77 10.77 17.69 2.09
CA VAL A 77 12.23 17.52 1.93
C VAL A 77 13.00 17.74 3.25
N GLY A 78 12.30 17.72 4.39
CA GLY A 78 12.94 17.92 5.70
C GLY A 78 13.46 16.62 6.29
N THR A 79 12.57 15.63 6.38
CA THR A 79 12.81 14.37 7.10
C THR A 79 13.98 13.58 6.51
N ASP A 80 14.10 13.54 5.17
CA ASP A 80 15.19 12.83 4.51
C ASP A 80 16.54 13.47 4.81
N MET A 81 16.65 14.81 4.79
CA MET A 81 17.91 15.50 5.03
C MET A 81 18.50 15.20 6.41
N TYR A 82 17.68 15.24 7.46
CA TYR A 82 18.12 14.95 8.81
C TYR A 82 18.46 13.47 9.01
N LEU A 83 17.57 12.56 8.58
CA LEU A 83 17.77 11.13 8.79
C LEU A 83 18.91 10.57 7.94
N MET A 84 19.10 11.07 6.71
CA MET A 84 20.25 10.70 5.88
C MET A 84 21.55 11.15 6.52
N ARG A 85 21.59 12.37 7.07
CA ARG A 85 22.79 12.87 7.73
C ARG A 85 23.19 12.00 8.91
N ILE A 86 22.22 11.63 9.75
CA ILE A 86 22.45 10.71 10.88
C ILE A 86 22.93 9.35 10.36
N ALA A 87 22.26 8.79 9.35
CA ALA A 87 22.61 7.49 8.77
C ALA A 87 24.04 7.47 8.20
N ASP A 88 24.50 8.56 7.60
CA ASP A 88 25.86 8.70 7.10
C ASP A 88 26.88 8.88 8.24
N GLU A 89 26.56 9.69 9.25
CA GLU A 89 27.45 9.97 10.39
C GLU A 89 27.67 8.76 11.28
N CYS A 90 26.62 7.96 11.54
CA CYS A 90 26.76 6.72 12.30
C CYS A 90 27.29 5.54 11.45
N GLY A 91 27.45 5.74 10.14
CA GLY A 91 27.97 4.72 9.22
C GLY A 91 26.95 3.66 8.80
N LEU A 92 25.65 3.90 9.03
CA LEU A 92 24.57 2.99 8.67
C LEU A 92 24.45 2.86 7.16
N SER A 93 24.46 3.99 6.44
CA SER A 93 24.36 4.01 4.97
C SER A 93 25.46 3.17 4.30
N GLN A 94 26.70 3.29 4.78
CA GLN A 94 27.84 2.52 4.28
C GLN A 94 27.72 1.04 4.61
N SER A 95 27.23 0.71 5.81
CA SER A 95 27.02 -0.69 6.22
C SER A 95 25.95 -1.36 5.37
N LEU A 96 24.83 -0.66 5.13
CA LEU A 96 23.77 -1.13 4.25
C LEU A 96 24.24 -1.26 2.81
N ARG A 97 25.02 -0.31 2.27
CA ARG A 97 25.56 -0.41 0.90
C ARG A 97 26.44 -1.62 0.68
N ILE A 98 27.17 -2.07 1.71
CA ILE A 98 28.04 -3.24 1.60
C ILE A 98 27.21 -4.53 1.68
N ALA A 99 26.24 -4.61 2.60
CA ALA A 99 25.46 -5.82 2.83
C ALA A 99 24.30 -6.00 1.82
N PHE A 100 23.67 -4.89 1.40
CA PHE A 100 22.51 -4.86 0.53
C PHE A 100 22.73 -3.88 -0.64
N PRO A 101 23.70 -4.13 -1.54
CA PRO A 101 24.10 -3.17 -2.57
C PRO A 101 22.97 -2.77 -3.53
N LYS A 102 22.01 -3.67 -3.75
CA LYS A 102 20.82 -3.44 -4.58
C LYS A 102 19.73 -2.66 -3.84
N ASP A 103 19.49 -3.01 -2.58
CA ASP A 103 18.27 -2.59 -1.86
C ASP A 103 18.53 -1.63 -0.68
N TRP A 104 19.78 -1.18 -0.47
CA TRP A 104 20.13 -0.32 0.67
C TRP A 104 19.29 0.97 0.76
N THR A 105 18.91 1.58 -0.38
CA THR A 105 18.05 2.78 -0.41
C THR A 105 16.61 2.47 0.00
N LEU A 106 16.10 1.29 -0.37
CA LEU A 106 14.78 0.82 -0.01
C LEU A 106 14.71 0.49 1.48
N ILE A 107 15.69 -0.27 1.99
CA ILE A 107 15.82 -0.60 3.42
C ILE A 107 15.89 0.68 4.26
N LEU A 108 16.70 1.65 3.83
CA LEU A 108 16.83 2.93 4.52
C LEU A 108 15.51 3.74 4.48
N THR A 109 14.79 3.73 3.36
CA THR A 109 13.48 4.36 3.23
C THR A 109 12.45 3.73 4.18
N CYS A 110 12.43 2.41 4.29
CA CYS A 110 11.59 1.69 5.26
C CYS A 110 11.91 2.09 6.70
N ALA A 111 13.20 2.15 7.07
CA ALA A 111 13.62 2.57 8.40
C ALA A 111 13.19 4.02 8.72
N MET A 112 13.35 4.94 7.77
CA MET A 112 12.92 6.33 7.93
C MET A 112 11.41 6.45 8.16
N TYR A 113 10.61 5.73 7.38
CA TYR A 113 9.16 5.70 7.53
C TYR A 113 8.75 5.18 8.92
N LEU A 114 9.37 4.08 9.39
CA LEU A 114 9.08 3.50 10.70
C LEU A 114 9.38 4.49 11.85
N ILE A 115 10.45 5.27 11.72
CA ILE A 115 10.82 6.31 12.71
C ILE A 115 9.82 7.47 12.66
N ALA A 116 9.44 7.93 11.47
CA ALA A 116 8.60 9.12 11.27
C ALA A 116 7.13 8.87 11.64
N GLU A 117 6.54 7.80 11.12
CA GLU A 117 5.09 7.55 11.20
C GLU A 117 4.71 6.57 12.32
N LYS A 118 5.66 5.73 12.77
CA LYS A 118 5.40 4.65 13.76
C LYS A 118 4.22 3.75 13.35
N ALA A 119 4.06 3.55 12.05
CA ALA A 119 2.95 2.84 11.44
C ALA A 119 3.45 1.62 10.64
N PRO A 120 2.55 0.66 10.30
CA PRO A 120 2.88 -0.48 9.44
C PRO A 120 3.51 -0.09 8.10
N LEU A 121 4.54 -0.81 7.64
CA LEU A 121 5.11 -0.68 6.29
C LEU A 121 4.07 -0.80 5.18
N SER A 122 3.01 -1.59 5.37
CA SER A 122 1.89 -1.72 4.42
C SER A 122 1.15 -0.40 4.14
N GLN A 123 1.35 0.62 4.98
CA GLN A 123 0.74 1.94 4.85
C GLN A 123 1.73 3.00 4.35
N MET A 124 2.95 2.63 3.92
CA MET A 124 3.98 3.61 3.59
C MET A 124 3.82 4.29 2.22
N THR A 125 3.04 3.72 1.30
CA THR A 125 2.93 4.23 -0.08
C THR A 125 2.52 5.71 -0.12
N PRO A 126 1.45 6.16 0.57
CA PRO A 126 1.07 7.57 0.57
C PRO A 126 2.16 8.48 1.18
N TRP A 127 2.93 7.96 2.14
CA TRP A 127 4.05 8.69 2.72
C TRP A 127 5.18 8.88 1.72
N THR A 128 5.55 7.83 0.98
CA THR A 128 6.60 7.91 -0.05
C THR A 128 6.21 8.74 -1.27
N GLU A 129 4.91 8.90 -1.55
CA GLU A 129 4.41 9.80 -2.60
C GLU A 129 4.52 11.27 -2.19
N SER A 130 4.50 11.56 -0.88
CA SER A 130 4.45 12.93 -0.34
C SER A 130 5.78 13.40 0.26
N ASN A 131 6.76 12.52 0.39
CA ASN A 131 8.07 12.79 0.99
C ASN A 131 9.18 12.39 0.03
N ARG A 132 10.26 13.17 -0.01
CA ARG A 132 11.50 12.76 -0.63
C ARG A 132 12.08 11.60 0.17
N THR A 133 12.54 10.56 -0.52
CA THR A 133 13.15 9.40 0.11
C THR A 133 14.42 8.98 -0.64
N PRO A 134 15.34 8.23 0.01
CA PRO A 134 16.52 7.68 -0.66
C PRO A 134 16.18 6.71 -1.80
N TYR A 135 15.03 6.01 -1.72
CA TYR A 135 14.57 5.11 -2.77
C TYR A 135 14.14 5.87 -4.03
N GLY A 136 13.62 7.10 -3.88
CA GLY A 136 13.34 8.02 -4.99
C GLY A 136 12.02 7.78 -5.72
N GLU A 137 11.31 6.68 -5.44
CA GLU A 137 10.02 6.34 -6.03
C GLU A 137 9.00 5.95 -4.94
N PRO A 138 7.68 5.99 -5.26
CA PRO A 138 6.67 5.44 -4.37
C PRO A 138 6.91 3.96 -4.06
N VAL A 139 6.95 3.60 -2.78
CA VAL A 139 7.15 2.21 -2.34
C VAL A 139 5.79 1.53 -2.22
N THR A 140 5.59 0.46 -2.98
CA THR A 140 4.35 -0.33 -2.95
C THR A 140 4.44 -1.50 -1.99
N VAL A 141 3.29 -2.05 -1.59
CA VAL A 141 3.24 -3.29 -0.79
C VAL A 141 3.98 -4.43 -1.48
N GLY A 142 3.84 -4.59 -2.80
CA GLY A 142 4.55 -5.63 -3.56
C GLY A 142 6.07 -5.44 -3.55
N THR A 143 6.55 -4.19 -3.59
CA THR A 143 7.98 -3.86 -3.45
C THR A 143 8.51 -4.29 -2.09
N ILE A 144 7.73 -4.06 -1.02
CA ILE A 144 8.09 -4.45 0.35
C ILE A 144 8.08 -5.98 0.50
N GLU A 145 7.06 -6.66 -0.02
CA GLU A 145 7.00 -8.12 0.01
C GLU A 145 8.18 -8.75 -0.73
N THR A 146 8.55 -8.20 -1.88
CA THR A 146 9.73 -8.64 -2.64
C THR A 146 11.00 -8.45 -1.81
N LEU A 147 11.21 -7.25 -1.26
CA LEU A 147 12.36 -6.95 -0.38
C LEU A 147 12.46 -7.95 0.77
N LEU A 148 11.37 -8.15 1.51
CA LEU A 148 11.37 -9.04 2.67
C LEU A 148 11.59 -10.51 2.29
N SER A 149 11.24 -10.91 1.06
CA SER A 149 11.50 -12.26 0.56
C SER A 149 12.94 -12.46 0.06
N GLU A 150 13.62 -11.38 -0.34
CA GLU A 150 15.01 -11.40 -0.81
C GLU A 150 16.02 -11.25 0.33
N ILE A 151 15.62 -10.70 1.48
CA ILE A 151 16.47 -10.65 2.68
C ILE A 151 16.61 -12.06 3.26
N ASP A 152 17.82 -12.59 3.22
CA ASP A 152 18.18 -13.88 3.82
C ASP A 152 19.08 -13.70 5.07
N SER A 153 19.23 -14.80 5.83
CA SER A 153 20.03 -14.79 7.05
C SER A 153 21.52 -14.47 6.81
N GLU A 154 22.04 -14.77 5.61
CA GLU A 154 23.45 -14.50 5.28
C GLU A 154 23.68 -13.00 5.11
N ALA A 155 22.79 -12.31 4.39
CA ALA A 155 22.83 -10.87 4.21
C ALA A 155 22.62 -10.12 5.54
N GLU A 156 21.68 -10.59 6.37
CA GLU A 156 21.47 -10.06 7.73
C GLU A 156 22.73 -10.19 8.60
N GLU A 157 23.34 -11.37 8.63
CA GLU A 157 24.54 -11.60 9.41
C GLU A 157 25.73 -10.76 8.90
N ALA A 158 25.86 -10.64 7.57
CA ALA A 158 26.86 -9.78 6.94
C ALA A 158 26.69 -8.32 7.36
N PHE A 159 25.46 -7.79 7.32
CA PHE A 159 25.15 -6.46 7.82
C PHE A 159 25.52 -6.31 9.30
N MET A 160 25.05 -7.21 10.16
CA MET A 160 25.28 -7.13 11.61
C MET A 160 26.77 -7.20 11.95
N ARG A 161 27.55 -8.02 11.25
CA ARG A 161 29.02 -8.09 11.41
C ARG A 161 29.72 -6.78 11.05
N ILE A 162 29.24 -6.06 10.03
CA ILE A 162 29.79 -4.75 9.65
C ILE A 162 29.34 -3.68 10.64
N TRP A 163 28.07 -3.70 11.03
CA TRP A 163 27.46 -2.72 11.92
C TRP A 163 28.04 -2.76 13.34
N ARG A 164 28.25 -3.96 13.91
CA ARG A 164 28.88 -4.15 15.23
C ARG A 164 30.28 -3.55 15.35
N LYS A 165 31.01 -3.40 14.23
CA LYS A 165 32.35 -2.76 14.26
C LYS A 165 32.27 -1.24 14.39
N ARG A 166 31.11 -0.64 14.13
CA ARG A 166 30.89 0.81 14.10
C ARG A 166 30.14 1.31 15.32
N VAL A 167 29.31 0.46 15.94
CA VAL A 167 28.52 0.79 17.12
C VAL A 167 29.08 0.04 18.32
N PRO A 168 29.34 0.70 19.46
CA PRO A 168 29.70 0.01 20.69
C PRO A 168 28.63 -1.03 21.07
N ASP A 169 29.03 -2.22 21.52
CA ASP A 169 28.09 -3.32 21.84
C ASP A 169 26.94 -2.93 22.79
N LYS A 170 27.13 -1.89 23.62
CA LYS A 170 26.12 -1.37 24.57
C LYS A 170 24.98 -0.58 23.93
N GLU A 171 25.06 -0.27 22.63
CA GLU A 171 24.09 0.59 21.92
C GLU A 171 23.30 -0.18 20.85
N ILE A 172 23.55 -1.48 20.67
CA ILE A 172 22.85 -2.30 19.69
C ILE A 172 21.60 -2.90 20.34
N VAL A 173 20.45 -2.35 19.98
CA VAL A 173 19.14 -2.94 20.29
C VAL A 173 18.63 -3.65 19.04
N THR A 174 18.60 -4.98 19.08
CA THR A 174 17.95 -5.77 18.03
C THR A 174 16.45 -5.83 18.33
N VAL A 175 15.64 -5.21 17.48
CA VAL A 175 14.17 -5.36 17.51
C VAL A 175 13.81 -6.37 16.44
N VAL A 176 13.35 -7.55 16.85
CA VAL A 176 12.79 -8.55 15.93
C VAL A 176 11.35 -8.14 15.63
N THR A 177 11.07 -7.74 14.40
CA THR A 177 9.69 -7.56 13.91
C THR A 177 9.24 -8.86 13.27
N ASN A 178 8.30 -9.56 13.91
CA ASN A 178 7.68 -10.74 13.33
C ASN A 178 6.78 -10.31 12.16
N TYR A 179 7.07 -10.77 10.95
CA TYR A 179 6.14 -10.70 9.82
C TYR A 179 5.24 -11.94 9.85
N GLU A 180 4.02 -11.81 10.34
CA GLU A 180 3.01 -12.86 10.18
C GLU A 180 2.23 -12.66 8.87
N ARG A 181 2.41 -13.60 7.94
CA ARG A 181 1.65 -13.66 6.69
C ARG A 181 0.24 -14.19 6.98
N TYR A 182 -0.75 -13.31 7.13
CA TYR A 182 -2.15 -13.73 7.22
C TYR A 182 -2.69 -14.15 5.85
N SER A 183 -3.18 -15.39 5.75
CA SER A 183 -3.83 -15.91 4.55
C SER A 183 -5.23 -15.29 4.40
N GLU A 184 -5.42 -14.54 3.32
CA GLU A 184 -6.64 -14.17 2.55
C GLU A 184 -8.06 -14.19 3.18
N LYS A 185 -8.22 -14.09 4.50
CA LYS A 185 -9.55 -14.08 5.14
C LYS A 185 -9.90 -12.86 5.97
N ASP A 186 -8.94 -12.02 6.35
CA ASP A 186 -9.24 -10.82 7.13
C ASP A 186 -8.56 -9.59 6.50
N SER A 187 -9.39 -8.67 6.00
CA SER A 187 -9.00 -7.50 5.21
C SER A 187 -8.46 -6.32 6.05
N SER A 188 -7.60 -6.60 7.02
CA SER A 188 -6.89 -5.56 7.79
C SER A 188 -5.53 -6.07 8.26
N GLY A 189 -4.55 -6.06 7.35
CA GLY A 189 -3.15 -6.32 7.72
C GLY A 189 -2.63 -5.21 8.63
N SER A 190 -2.47 -5.51 9.91
CA SER A 190 -1.80 -4.64 10.87
C SER A 190 -0.41 -5.19 11.14
N ILE A 191 0.64 -4.43 10.85
CA ILE A 191 1.99 -4.74 11.34
C ILE A 191 2.02 -4.29 12.79
N VAL A 192 1.99 -5.25 13.71
CA VAL A 192 2.09 -4.98 15.14
C VAL A 192 3.58 -5.01 15.51
N ILE A 193 4.14 -3.83 15.80
CA ILE A 193 5.49 -3.71 16.36
C ILE A 193 5.35 -3.80 17.89
N THR A 194 5.47 -5.00 18.45
CA THR A 194 5.46 -5.21 19.91
C THR A 194 6.88 -5.10 20.47
N GLY A 195 7.06 -4.29 21.51
CA GLY A 195 8.36 -3.86 22.01
C GLY A 195 9.14 -4.85 22.89
N MET A 196 10.48 -4.72 22.75
CA MET A 196 11.61 -4.92 23.68
C MET A 196 11.63 -6.11 24.66
N GLN A 197 12.72 -6.88 24.58
CA GLN A 197 13.40 -7.42 25.76
C GLN A 197 14.91 -7.16 25.67
N ASN A 198 15.46 -6.58 26.75
CA ASN A 198 16.88 -6.63 27.04
C ASN A 198 17.25 -8.10 27.30
N VAL A 199 18.20 -8.64 26.55
CA VAL A 199 18.88 -9.86 26.97
C VAL A 199 20.27 -9.43 27.47
N PRO A 200 20.49 -9.33 28.79
CA PRO A 200 21.84 -9.23 29.31
C PRO A 200 22.52 -10.60 29.13
N SER A 201 23.72 -10.55 28.54
CA SER A 201 24.83 -11.53 28.50
C SER A 201 24.53 -12.99 28.82
#